data_AF-A0ABF7R2L0-F1
#
_entry.id   AF-A0ABF7R2L0-F1
#
_cell.length_a   1.000
_cell.length_b   1.000
_cell.length_c   1.000
_cell.angle_alpha   90.00
_cell.angle_beta   90.00
_cell.angle_gamma   90.00
#
_symmetry.space_group_name_H-M   'P 1'
#
loop_
_entity.id
_entity.type
_entity.pdbx_description
1 polymer ?
#
loop_
_entity_poly.entity_id
_entity_poly.type
_entity_poly.pdbx_seq_one_letter_code
_entity_poly.pdbx_strand_id
1 'polypeptide(L)'
;MQTDTNQAVAKLSPLLPLTQEQEQLLHQILNFTNQHLTGTAPAVFTIYGEAGTGKSVVLSHLFNELQVRTRNAQTSPLFKTTNYFLVNHPEVLKVYKEIAGDQAALLKKNFMRPTSFINQLDKQHQTVDVVVVDEAHLLLSKPDHYNNFYHENQLAEIIKRARVVILVFDPYQVLRMKSFWTRDRLEQITHRYPHQEVTLTHQFRMSASTSLLQWMNDFTDGVINPLPADARDHYDFRVFTDAEKMRQQVFKRDAAVGLSRILSTSGYPSTLDGGKHYIQEGHFKMPWDQYNYTATPWAEIPSTINEVGSIYTCQGFDLNYAGIIIGPVIAQVPGTNRLQVNLDRFTDSEAFKRRDDLTDPAEVKHYQERLILNALNVILKRGVRGTYLYAHDPLLNHTLATIYASNLERK
;
A
#
# COMPACT_ATOMS: atom_id res chain seq x y z
N MET A 1 16.64 18.72 18.12
CA MET A 1 16.02 18.66 16.78
C MET A 1 15.97 17.19 16.40
N GLN A 2 14.84 16.52 16.60
CA GLN A 2 14.61 15.22 15.95
C GLN A 2 14.54 15.51 14.45
N THR A 3 15.49 15.01 13.69
CA THR A 3 15.39 14.92 12.24
C THR A 3 14.25 13.94 11.95
N ASP A 4 13.02 14.45 11.77
CA ASP A 4 11.85 13.67 11.34
C ASP A 4 12.12 13.10 9.95
N THR A 5 12.81 11.97 9.95
CA THR A 5 13.31 11.30 8.76
C THR A 5 12.18 10.44 8.23
N ASN A 6 11.69 10.76 7.03
CA ASN A 6 10.59 10.03 6.40
C ASN A 6 11.03 8.71 5.74
N GLN A 7 12.25 8.25 6.02
CA GLN A 7 12.78 6.97 5.53
C GLN A 7 11.97 5.81 6.12
N ALA A 8 11.70 4.81 5.30
CA ALA A 8 10.88 3.66 5.63
C ALA A 8 11.50 2.84 6.77
N VAL A 9 12.83 2.69 6.81
CA VAL A 9 13.56 1.99 7.89
C VAL A 9 13.32 2.67 9.25
N ALA A 10 13.37 4.01 9.28
CA ALA A 10 13.09 4.77 10.50
C ALA A 10 11.62 4.64 10.92
N LYS A 11 10.69 4.71 9.95
CA LYS A 11 9.24 4.62 10.18
C LYS A 11 8.72 3.25 10.56
N LEU A 12 9.39 2.17 10.15
CA LEU A 12 9.03 0.80 10.47
C LEU A 12 9.91 0.20 11.57
N SER A 13 10.77 1.00 12.19
CA SER A 13 11.64 0.52 13.25
C SER A 13 10.83 -0.04 14.42
N PRO A 14 11.17 -1.25 14.92
CA PRO A 14 10.54 -1.83 16.11
C PRO A 14 10.96 -1.11 17.41
N LEU A 15 11.71 0.00 17.32
CA LEU A 15 12.12 0.81 18.46
C LEU A 15 11.37 2.14 18.54
N LEU A 16 10.46 2.43 17.59
CA LEU A 16 9.62 3.62 17.67
C LEU A 16 8.66 3.54 18.86
N PRO A 17 8.40 4.66 19.56
CA PRO A 17 7.36 4.68 20.59
C PRO A 17 6.00 4.36 19.95
N LEU A 18 5.26 3.45 20.57
CA LEU A 18 3.90 3.13 20.20
C LEU A 18 2.93 4.11 20.86
N THR A 19 1.79 4.34 20.23
CA THR A 19 0.67 5.01 20.90
C THR A 19 0.00 4.07 21.90
N GLN A 20 -0.78 4.60 22.84
CA GLN A 20 -1.52 3.78 23.81
C GLN A 20 -2.44 2.74 23.12
N GLU A 21 -3.09 3.13 22.02
CA GLU A 21 -3.93 2.22 21.20
C GLU A 21 -3.08 1.09 20.60
N GLN A 22 -1.90 1.41 20.08
CA GLN A 22 -0.98 0.43 19.49
C GLN A 22 -0.38 -0.51 20.54
N GLU A 23 -0.05 -0.03 21.73
CA GLU A 23 0.40 -0.86 22.86
C GLU A 23 -0.69 -1.84 23.31
N GLN A 24 -1.93 -1.35 23.45
CA GLN A 24 -3.08 -2.21 23.80
C GLN A 24 -3.30 -3.30 22.74
N LEU A 25 -3.23 -2.93 21.46
CA LEU A 25 -3.32 -3.89 20.35
C LEU A 25 -2.19 -4.92 20.41
N LEU A 26 -0.95 -4.50 20.65
CA LEU A 26 0.20 -5.40 20.79
C LEU A 26 -0.03 -6.42 21.92
N HIS A 27 -0.48 -5.97 23.10
CA HIS A 27 -0.80 -6.86 24.22
C HIS A 27 -1.93 -7.84 23.87
N GLN A 28 -2.97 -7.37 23.19
CA GLN A 28 -4.10 -8.18 22.76
C GLN A 28 -3.67 -9.29 21.79
N ILE A 29 -2.82 -8.97 20.81
CA ILE A 29 -2.27 -9.94 19.85
C ILE A 29 -1.39 -10.98 20.57
N LEU A 30 -0.54 -10.55 21.51
CA LEU A 30 0.33 -11.47 22.26
C LEU A 30 -0.49 -12.42 23.15
N ASN A 31 -1.55 -11.93 23.78
CA ASN A 31 -2.46 -12.75 24.58
C ASN A 31 -3.18 -13.79 23.71
N PHE A 32 -3.74 -13.35 22.59
CA PHE A 32 -4.37 -14.24 21.60
C PHE A 32 -3.38 -15.31 21.11
N THR A 33 -2.15 -14.89 20.78
CA THR A 33 -1.09 -15.81 20.34
C THR A 33 -0.81 -16.87 21.41
N ASN A 34 -0.53 -16.46 22.64
CA ASN A 34 -0.24 -17.39 23.74
C ASN A 34 -1.39 -18.38 24.00
N GLN A 35 -2.64 -17.92 23.90
CA GLN A 35 -3.83 -18.76 24.09
C GLN A 35 -3.95 -19.84 23.01
N HIS A 36 -3.59 -19.54 21.77
CA HIS A 36 -3.81 -20.41 20.62
C HIS A 36 -2.57 -21.19 20.14
N LEU A 37 -1.38 -20.92 20.69
CA LEU A 37 -0.15 -21.67 20.36
C LEU A 37 -0.25 -23.17 20.64
N THR A 38 -1.00 -23.59 21.67
CA THR A 38 -1.19 -25.00 22.02
C THR A 38 -2.58 -25.53 21.59
N GLY A 39 -3.29 -24.76 20.77
CA GLY A 39 -4.62 -25.14 20.27
C GLY A 39 -4.57 -26.31 19.28
N THR A 40 -5.71 -26.98 19.13
CA THR A 40 -5.89 -28.09 18.17
C THR A 40 -6.24 -27.60 16.76
N ALA A 41 -6.62 -26.34 16.61
CA ALA A 41 -6.96 -25.70 15.34
C ALA A 41 -6.11 -24.41 15.16
N PRO A 42 -5.80 -24.03 13.91
CA PRO A 42 -5.22 -22.73 13.61
C PRO A 42 -6.11 -21.59 14.13
N ALA A 43 -5.52 -20.45 14.48
CA ALA A 43 -6.24 -19.26 14.91
C ALA A 43 -5.80 -18.03 14.11
N VAL A 44 -6.72 -17.08 13.88
CA VAL A 44 -6.48 -15.91 13.01
C VAL A 44 -6.78 -14.60 13.73
N PHE A 45 -5.82 -13.68 13.77
CA PHE A 45 -6.00 -12.32 14.26
C PHE A 45 -5.95 -11.34 13.09
N THR A 46 -7.03 -10.59 12.87
CA THR A 46 -7.12 -9.62 11.76
C THR A 46 -7.09 -8.19 12.29
N ILE A 47 -6.17 -7.39 11.74
CA ILE A 47 -6.05 -5.96 12.01
C ILE A 47 -6.51 -5.20 10.77
N TYR A 48 -7.66 -4.54 10.87
CA TYR A 48 -8.16 -3.62 9.85
C TYR A 48 -7.63 -2.21 10.08
N GLY A 49 -7.50 -1.45 9.00
CA GLY A 49 -7.33 -0.01 9.08
C GLY A 49 -6.81 0.56 7.78
N GLU A 50 -7.09 1.84 7.53
CA GLU A 50 -6.66 2.53 6.32
C GLU A 50 -5.15 2.81 6.30
N ALA A 51 -4.60 3.16 5.14
CA ALA A 51 -3.21 3.60 5.03
C ALA A 51 -2.87 4.66 6.09
N GLY A 52 -1.70 4.53 6.73
CA GLY A 52 -1.24 5.53 7.69
C GLY A 52 -1.74 5.36 9.14
N THR A 53 -2.49 4.31 9.46
CA THR A 53 -2.89 3.99 10.85
C THR A 53 -1.80 3.30 11.70
N GLY A 54 -0.57 3.18 11.18
CA GLY A 54 0.57 2.64 11.93
C GLY A 54 0.61 1.10 12.05
N LYS A 55 -0.22 0.38 11.30
CA LYS A 55 -0.31 -1.10 11.32
C LYS A 55 1.04 -1.80 11.18
N SER A 56 1.86 -1.41 10.19
CA SER A 56 3.17 -2.00 9.95
C SER A 56 4.17 -1.74 11.10
N VAL A 57 4.02 -0.63 11.84
CA VAL A 57 4.81 -0.35 13.06
C VAL A 57 4.45 -1.35 14.15
N VAL A 58 3.14 -1.56 14.39
CA VAL A 58 2.65 -2.58 15.34
C VAL A 58 3.17 -3.97 14.97
N LEU A 59 3.11 -4.34 13.69
CA LEU A 59 3.62 -5.64 13.24
C LEU A 59 5.14 -5.78 13.42
N SER A 60 5.90 -4.72 13.19
CA SER A 60 7.36 -4.70 13.40
C SER A 60 7.72 -4.93 14.87
N HIS A 61 7.05 -4.20 15.77
CA HIS A 61 7.18 -4.36 17.22
C HIS A 61 6.80 -5.77 17.67
N LEU A 62 5.62 -6.24 17.24
CA LEU A 62 5.13 -7.59 17.51
C LEU A 62 6.15 -8.65 17.10
N PHE A 63 6.67 -8.57 15.87
CA PHE A 63 7.58 -9.59 15.39
C PHE A 63 8.93 -9.56 16.11
N ASN A 64 9.43 -8.37 16.46
CA ASN A 64 10.61 -8.25 17.30
C ASN A 64 10.39 -8.89 18.68
N GLU A 65 9.27 -8.59 19.33
CA GLU A 65 8.93 -9.14 20.64
C GLU A 65 8.77 -10.67 20.60
N LEU A 66 8.09 -11.22 19.58
CA LEU A 66 8.01 -12.66 19.35
C LEU A 66 9.41 -13.28 19.24
N GLN A 67 10.29 -12.67 18.44
CA GLN A 67 11.62 -13.19 18.17
C GLN A 67 12.58 -13.10 19.37
N VAL A 68 12.45 -12.06 20.19
CA VAL A 68 13.15 -11.92 21.47
C VAL A 68 12.70 -13.03 22.43
N ARG A 69 11.38 -13.23 22.59
CA ARG A 69 10.84 -14.28 23.48
C ARG A 69 11.24 -15.68 23.03
N THR A 70 11.19 -15.93 21.73
CA THR A 70 11.62 -17.20 21.12
C THR A 70 13.06 -17.58 21.47
N ARG A 71 13.97 -16.61 21.53
CA ARG A 71 15.41 -16.86 21.75
C ARG A 71 15.81 -16.81 23.22
N ASN A 72 15.20 -15.91 23.99
CA ASN A 72 15.74 -15.51 25.29
C ASN A 72 14.82 -15.86 26.48
N ALA A 73 13.51 -16.01 26.27
CA ALA A 73 12.55 -16.13 27.36
C ALA A 73 12.17 -17.59 27.64
N GLN A 74 13.02 -18.33 28.37
CA GLN A 74 12.84 -19.77 28.63
C GLN A 74 11.50 -20.15 29.28
N THR A 75 10.90 -19.24 30.05
CA THR A 75 9.61 -19.45 30.73
C THR A 75 8.41 -19.05 29.86
N SER A 76 8.63 -18.45 28.70
CA SER A 76 7.57 -18.03 27.79
C SER A 76 7.04 -19.21 26.98
N PRO A 77 5.71 -19.31 26.75
CA PRO A 77 5.14 -20.25 25.78
C PRO A 77 5.71 -20.09 24.35
N LEU A 78 6.29 -18.92 24.05
CA LEU A 78 6.92 -18.60 22.77
C LEU A 78 8.37 -19.11 22.65
N PHE A 79 8.96 -19.67 23.72
CA PHE A 79 10.33 -20.14 23.67
C PHE A 79 10.51 -21.23 22.61
N LYS A 80 11.52 -21.08 21.75
CA LYS A 80 11.82 -21.99 20.62
C LYS A 80 10.69 -22.14 19.58
N THR A 81 9.74 -21.21 19.52
CA THR A 81 8.78 -21.20 18.40
C THR A 81 9.44 -20.85 17.07
N THR A 82 8.86 -21.33 15.98
CA THR A 82 9.24 -20.99 14.61
C THR A 82 8.28 -19.95 14.07
N ASN A 83 8.78 -18.73 13.86
CA ASN A 83 7.96 -17.59 13.44
C ASN A 83 8.44 -17.00 12.11
N TYR A 84 7.50 -16.61 11.24
CA TYR A 84 7.77 -15.97 9.95
C TYR A 84 6.97 -14.67 9.77
N PHE A 85 7.57 -13.73 9.04
CA PHE A 85 6.95 -12.48 8.64
C PHE A 85 6.82 -12.45 7.11
N LEU A 86 5.60 -12.37 6.62
CA LEU A 86 5.27 -12.45 5.20
C LEU A 86 4.91 -11.08 4.65
N VAL A 87 5.58 -10.70 3.56
CA VAL A 87 5.31 -9.47 2.82
C VAL A 87 5.34 -9.78 1.35
N ASN A 88 4.22 -9.57 0.66
CA ASN A 88 4.16 -9.84 -0.78
C ASN A 88 4.77 -8.69 -1.61
N HIS A 89 4.78 -7.48 -1.07
CA HIS A 89 5.34 -6.30 -1.73
C HIS A 89 6.89 -6.33 -1.75
N PRO A 90 7.55 -6.35 -2.93
CA PRO A 90 9.02 -6.38 -3.03
C PRO A 90 9.71 -5.27 -2.26
N GLU A 91 9.29 -4.02 -2.47
CA GLU A 91 9.98 -2.86 -1.91
C GLU A 91 9.85 -2.80 -0.39
N VAL A 92 8.67 -3.08 0.18
CA VAL A 92 8.47 -3.16 1.63
C VAL A 92 9.25 -4.32 2.25
N LEU A 93 9.34 -5.48 1.56
CA LEU A 93 10.15 -6.61 2.03
C LEU A 93 11.64 -6.25 2.12
N LYS A 94 12.16 -5.40 1.22
CA LYS A 94 13.54 -4.90 1.30
C LYS A 94 13.76 -4.14 2.62
N VAL A 95 12.83 -3.24 2.98
CA VAL A 95 12.89 -2.45 4.23
C VAL A 95 12.93 -3.36 5.46
N TYR A 96 12.03 -4.33 5.55
CA TYR A 96 12.02 -5.28 6.68
C TYR A 96 13.32 -6.10 6.78
N LYS A 97 13.89 -6.51 5.65
CA LYS A 97 15.17 -7.23 5.62
C LYS A 97 16.35 -6.36 5.99
N GLU A 98 16.28 -5.06 5.72
CA GLU A 98 17.28 -4.08 6.16
C GLU A 98 17.22 -3.91 7.68
N ILE A 99 16.03 -3.63 8.24
CA ILE A 99 15.79 -3.54 9.70
C ILE A 99 16.26 -4.82 10.42
N ALA A 100 15.97 -5.99 9.85
CA ALA A 100 16.40 -7.26 10.42
C ALA A 100 17.91 -7.49 10.40
N GLY A 101 18.67 -6.73 9.59
CA GLY A 101 20.13 -6.75 9.60
C GLY A 101 20.74 -6.09 10.84
N ASP A 102 20.02 -5.13 11.43
CA ASP A 102 20.54 -4.28 12.52
C ASP A 102 20.07 -4.76 13.91
N GLN A 103 19.13 -5.70 13.98
CA GLN A 103 18.51 -6.17 15.23
C GLN A 103 18.96 -7.59 15.57
N ALA A 104 19.56 -7.79 16.75
CA ALA A 104 20.14 -9.08 17.16
C ALA A 104 19.14 -10.26 17.19
N ALA A 105 17.86 -9.99 17.49
CA ALA A 105 16.82 -11.01 17.54
C ALA A 105 16.20 -11.32 16.17
N LEU A 106 16.33 -10.44 15.17
CA LEU A 106 15.71 -10.62 13.86
C LEU A 106 16.69 -11.29 12.90
N LEU A 107 16.18 -12.24 12.10
CA LEU A 107 16.96 -12.91 11.08
C LEU A 107 16.31 -12.67 9.72
N LYS A 108 17.09 -12.21 8.73
CA LYS A 108 16.60 -11.94 7.36
C LYS A 108 15.88 -13.15 6.72
N LYS A 109 16.25 -14.38 7.10
CA LYS A 109 15.63 -15.62 6.61
C LYS A 109 14.18 -15.81 7.07
N ASN A 110 13.77 -15.14 8.16
CA ASN A 110 12.40 -15.22 8.67
C ASN A 110 11.44 -14.24 7.95
N PHE A 111 11.96 -13.37 7.06
CA PHE A 111 11.18 -12.46 6.23
C PHE A 111 11.13 -12.98 4.79
N MET A 112 9.94 -13.31 4.31
CA MET A 112 9.78 -13.94 3.00
C MET A 112 8.47 -13.59 2.30
N ARG A 113 8.37 -13.93 1.02
CA ARG A 113 7.11 -13.79 0.28
C ARG A 113 6.17 -14.97 0.59
N PRO A 114 4.84 -14.75 0.54
CA PRO A 114 3.85 -15.79 0.77
C PRO A 114 4.05 -17.06 -0.08
N THR A 115 4.25 -16.94 -1.39
CA THR A 115 4.46 -18.13 -2.25
C THR A 115 5.72 -18.90 -1.87
N SER A 116 6.81 -18.20 -1.57
CA SER A 116 8.07 -18.84 -1.15
C SER A 116 7.90 -19.59 0.17
N PHE A 117 7.17 -19.00 1.12
CA PHE A 117 6.83 -19.63 2.40
C PHE A 117 6.03 -20.93 2.19
N ILE A 118 4.93 -20.85 1.43
CA ILE A 118 4.04 -21.99 1.17
C ILE A 118 4.83 -23.12 0.49
N ASN A 119 5.54 -22.82 -0.60
CA ASN A 119 6.29 -23.82 -1.36
C ASN A 119 7.43 -24.45 -0.55
N GLN A 120 8.10 -23.68 0.30
CA GLN A 120 9.15 -24.19 1.19
C GLN A 120 8.60 -25.17 2.21
N LEU A 121 7.51 -24.80 2.91
CA LEU A 121 6.91 -25.64 3.93
C LEU A 121 6.26 -26.90 3.34
N ASP A 122 5.67 -26.81 2.14
CA ASP A 122 5.16 -27.97 1.41
C ASP A 122 6.25 -28.98 1.12
N LYS A 123 7.40 -28.51 0.61
CA LYS A 123 8.56 -29.35 0.32
C LYS A 123 9.15 -29.98 1.58
N GLN A 124 9.08 -29.29 2.71
CA GLN A 124 9.62 -29.76 3.99
C GLN A 124 8.61 -30.58 4.80
N HIS A 125 7.35 -30.63 4.39
CA HIS A 125 6.23 -31.19 5.18
C HIS A 125 6.20 -30.65 6.61
N GLN A 126 6.38 -29.33 6.76
CA GLN A 126 6.49 -28.66 8.05
C GLN A 126 5.35 -27.66 8.27
N THR A 127 5.05 -27.44 9.54
CA THR A 127 4.22 -26.34 10.02
C THR A 127 5.03 -25.44 10.94
N VAL A 128 4.54 -24.23 11.17
CA VAL A 128 5.18 -23.21 12.00
C VAL A 128 4.23 -22.73 13.09
N ASP A 129 4.75 -22.01 14.07
CA ASP A 129 3.96 -21.57 15.21
C ASP A 129 3.20 -20.28 14.89
N VAL A 130 3.91 -19.24 14.49
CA VAL A 130 3.32 -17.91 14.26
C VAL A 130 3.70 -17.36 12.90
N VAL A 131 2.71 -16.90 12.14
CA VAL A 131 2.91 -16.17 10.89
C VAL A 131 2.31 -14.78 11.02
N VAL A 132 3.13 -13.76 10.81
CA VAL A 132 2.68 -12.37 10.68
C VAL A 132 2.62 -12.03 9.19
N VAL A 133 1.54 -11.44 8.72
CA VAL A 133 1.34 -11.05 7.32
C VAL A 133 1.06 -9.55 7.24
N ASP A 134 1.96 -8.82 6.61
CA ASP A 134 1.75 -7.41 6.27
C ASP A 134 1.18 -7.28 4.85
N GLU A 135 0.38 -6.24 4.63
CA GLU A 135 -0.33 -5.98 3.36
C GLU A 135 -1.07 -7.23 2.84
N ALA A 136 -1.89 -7.86 3.68
CA ALA A 136 -2.58 -9.11 3.34
C ALA A 136 -3.55 -8.95 2.15
N HIS A 137 -3.98 -7.72 1.85
CA HIS A 137 -4.72 -7.38 0.63
C HIS A 137 -3.93 -7.64 -0.67
N LEU A 138 -2.61 -7.86 -0.58
CA LEU A 138 -1.77 -8.28 -1.71
C LEU A 138 -1.68 -9.80 -1.87
N LEU A 139 -2.18 -10.60 -0.91
CA LEU A 139 -2.20 -12.05 -1.02
C LEU A 139 -2.99 -12.47 -2.27
N LEU A 140 -2.56 -13.53 -2.94
CA LEU A 140 -3.29 -14.07 -4.08
C LEU A 140 -4.57 -14.77 -3.61
N SER A 141 -5.70 -14.42 -4.23
CA SER A 141 -7.02 -15.03 -4.00
C SER A 141 -7.44 -15.96 -5.14
N LYS A 142 -6.47 -16.39 -5.96
CA LYS A 142 -6.57 -17.40 -7.02
C LYS A 142 -5.16 -17.94 -7.37
N PRO A 143 -5.04 -19.03 -8.15
CA PRO A 143 -3.75 -19.52 -8.64
C PRO A 143 -3.01 -18.48 -9.49
N ASP A 144 -1.68 -18.47 -9.40
CA ASP A 144 -0.79 -17.67 -10.24
C ASP A 144 0.46 -18.49 -10.62
N HIS A 145 0.29 -19.34 -11.64
CA HIS A 145 1.32 -20.30 -12.04
C HIS A 145 2.63 -19.62 -12.49
N TYR A 146 2.55 -18.41 -13.03
CA TYR A 146 3.75 -17.62 -13.38
C TYR A 146 4.63 -17.34 -12.16
N ASN A 147 4.02 -17.12 -11.00
CA ASN A 147 4.71 -16.90 -9.74
C ASN A 147 4.88 -18.20 -8.92
N ASN A 148 4.73 -19.37 -9.54
CA ASN A 148 4.80 -20.69 -8.91
C ASN A 148 3.80 -20.87 -7.75
N PHE A 149 2.62 -20.25 -7.83
CA PHE A 149 1.53 -20.46 -6.88
C PHE A 149 0.42 -21.26 -7.56
N TYR A 150 0.21 -22.50 -7.09
CA TYR A 150 -0.70 -23.47 -7.72
C TYR A 150 -1.94 -23.79 -6.88
N HIS A 151 -2.04 -23.24 -5.67
CA HIS A 151 -3.21 -23.41 -4.81
C HIS A 151 -4.26 -22.33 -5.08
N GLU A 152 -5.46 -22.51 -4.55
CA GLU A 152 -6.59 -21.60 -4.80
C GLU A 152 -6.47 -20.26 -4.07
N ASN A 153 -5.88 -20.22 -2.86
CA ASN A 153 -5.86 -18.99 -2.06
C ASN A 153 -4.68 -18.98 -1.07
N GLN A 154 -3.85 -17.94 -1.13
CA GLN A 154 -2.66 -17.85 -0.29
C GLN A 154 -2.97 -17.78 1.20
N LEU A 155 -4.02 -17.04 1.61
CA LEU A 155 -4.37 -16.92 3.02
C LEU A 155 -4.80 -18.28 3.58
N ALA A 156 -5.65 -19.00 2.85
CA ALA A 156 -6.07 -20.35 3.25
C ALA A 156 -4.87 -21.30 3.38
N GLU A 157 -3.92 -21.23 2.46
CA GLU A 157 -2.70 -22.05 2.52
C GLU A 157 -1.75 -21.63 3.67
N ILE A 158 -1.65 -20.35 3.99
CA ILE A 158 -0.90 -19.87 5.15
C ILE A 158 -1.52 -20.41 6.45
N ILE A 159 -2.85 -20.34 6.60
CA ILE A 159 -3.56 -20.81 7.80
C ILE A 159 -3.36 -22.31 8.00
N LYS A 160 -3.35 -23.12 6.92
CA LYS A 160 -3.08 -24.57 7.01
C LYS A 160 -1.68 -24.91 7.53
N ARG A 161 -0.71 -23.99 7.46
CA ARG A 161 0.71 -24.23 7.76
C ARG A 161 1.17 -23.52 9.04
N ALA A 162 0.28 -22.81 9.74
CA ALA A 162 0.60 -22.05 10.94
C ALA A 162 -0.39 -22.34 12.07
N ARG A 163 0.05 -22.26 13.33
CA ARG A 163 -0.86 -22.34 14.48
C ARG A 163 -1.59 -21.02 14.72
N VAL A 164 -0.88 -19.90 14.58
CA VAL A 164 -1.45 -18.55 14.72
C VAL A 164 -1.06 -17.72 13.49
N VAL A 165 -2.05 -17.10 12.84
CA VAL A 165 -1.85 -16.16 11.74
C VAL A 165 -2.33 -14.78 12.16
N ILE A 166 -1.44 -13.79 12.10
CA ILE A 166 -1.75 -12.40 12.42
C ILE A 166 -1.62 -11.62 11.12
N LEU A 167 -2.68 -10.96 10.66
CA LEU A 167 -2.68 -10.29 9.36
C LEU A 167 -3.20 -8.86 9.43
N VAL A 168 -2.61 -7.99 8.62
CA VAL A 168 -3.07 -6.62 8.40
C VAL A 168 -3.80 -6.53 7.06
N PHE A 169 -5.02 -5.97 7.07
CA PHE A 169 -5.84 -5.83 5.89
C PHE A 169 -6.33 -4.39 5.68
N ASP A 170 -6.28 -3.93 4.43
CA ASP A 170 -6.81 -2.64 4.00
C ASP A 170 -7.60 -2.84 2.69
N PRO A 171 -8.94 -2.78 2.72
CA PRO A 171 -9.77 -3.03 1.55
C PRO A 171 -9.56 -1.99 0.44
N TYR A 172 -9.14 -0.76 0.78
CA TYR A 172 -8.94 0.31 -0.19
C TYR A 172 -7.61 0.20 -0.94
N GLN A 173 -6.71 -0.68 -0.51
CA GLN A 173 -5.43 -0.95 -1.17
C GLN A 173 -5.45 -2.23 -2.03
N VAL A 174 -6.64 -2.73 -2.36
CA VAL A 174 -6.81 -3.80 -3.36
C VAL A 174 -6.67 -3.19 -4.76
N LEU A 175 -5.64 -3.63 -5.51
CA LEU A 175 -5.22 -3.02 -6.78
C LEU A 175 -5.18 -4.00 -7.97
N ARG A 176 -5.42 -5.31 -7.75
CA ARG A 176 -5.32 -6.34 -8.78
C ARG A 176 -6.38 -7.41 -8.62
N MET A 177 -6.92 -7.91 -9.74
CA MET A 177 -7.92 -8.98 -9.76
C MET A 177 -7.40 -10.32 -9.19
N LYS A 178 -6.12 -10.63 -9.36
CA LYS A 178 -5.51 -11.85 -8.79
C LYS A 178 -5.39 -11.82 -7.26
N SER A 179 -5.43 -10.63 -6.67
CA SER A 179 -5.48 -10.37 -5.23
C SER A 179 -6.79 -9.66 -4.89
N PHE A 180 -7.89 -10.00 -5.59
CA PHE A 180 -9.18 -9.39 -5.35
C PHE A 180 -9.70 -9.88 -3.99
N TRP A 181 -9.67 -8.98 -3.02
CA TRP A 181 -10.17 -9.19 -1.68
C TRP A 181 -11.29 -8.21 -1.37
N THR A 182 -12.32 -8.73 -0.73
CA THR A 182 -13.33 -7.94 -0.04
C THR A 182 -13.32 -8.37 1.43
N ARG A 183 -13.93 -7.58 2.30
CA ARG A 183 -14.12 -7.98 3.70
C ARG A 183 -14.83 -9.33 3.79
N ASP A 184 -15.94 -9.49 3.07
CA ASP A 184 -16.69 -10.75 3.03
C ASP A 184 -15.84 -11.95 2.59
N ARG A 185 -15.00 -11.79 1.56
CA ARG A 185 -14.10 -12.87 1.09
C ARG A 185 -13.04 -13.23 2.13
N LEU A 186 -12.53 -12.24 2.86
CA LEU A 186 -11.57 -12.45 3.94
C LEU A 186 -12.25 -13.21 5.09
N GLU A 187 -13.41 -12.72 5.55
CA GLU A 187 -14.18 -13.28 6.66
C GLU A 187 -14.67 -14.71 6.37
N GLN A 188 -15.07 -15.00 5.13
CA GLN A 188 -15.41 -16.35 4.69
C GLN A 188 -14.28 -17.37 4.89
N ILE A 189 -13.02 -16.93 4.97
CA ILE A 189 -11.86 -17.77 5.24
C ILE A 189 -11.51 -17.72 6.74
N THR A 190 -11.39 -16.53 7.31
CA THR A 190 -10.89 -16.35 8.69
C THR A 190 -11.88 -16.82 9.74
N HIS A 191 -13.19 -16.62 9.56
CA HIS A 191 -14.22 -16.97 10.55
C HIS A 191 -14.47 -18.48 10.67
N ARG A 192 -13.85 -19.30 9.82
CA ARG A 192 -13.85 -20.77 9.96
C ARG A 192 -12.97 -21.26 11.10
N TYR A 193 -12.17 -20.38 11.67
CA TYR A 193 -11.20 -20.65 12.72
C TYR A 193 -11.52 -19.78 13.95
N PRO A 194 -11.01 -20.14 15.15
CA PRO A 194 -10.90 -19.18 16.24
C PRO A 194 -10.26 -17.88 15.74
N HIS A 195 -10.99 -16.78 15.85
CA HIS A 195 -10.58 -15.52 15.28
C HIS A 195 -10.84 -14.35 16.21
N GLN A 196 -10.11 -13.27 15.97
CA GLN A 196 -10.33 -11.99 16.62
C GLN A 196 -10.00 -10.86 15.63
N GLU A 197 -10.74 -9.76 15.72
CA GLU A 197 -10.62 -8.64 14.81
C GLU A 197 -10.51 -7.32 15.56
N VAL A 198 -9.65 -6.42 15.08
CA VAL A 198 -9.50 -5.06 15.61
C VAL A 198 -9.36 -4.08 14.45
N THR A 199 -9.99 -2.92 14.54
CA THR A 199 -9.87 -1.85 13.54
C THR A 199 -9.15 -0.65 14.13
N LEU A 200 -8.01 -0.27 13.56
CA LEU A 200 -7.33 0.99 13.86
C LEU A 200 -7.95 2.11 13.03
N THR A 201 -8.41 3.17 13.69
CA THR A 201 -9.12 4.29 13.05
C THR A 201 -8.29 5.58 13.00
N HIS A 202 -7.29 5.74 13.86
CA HIS A 202 -6.46 6.94 13.90
C HIS A 202 -5.36 6.91 12.83
N GLN A 203 -5.40 7.86 11.87
CA GLN A 203 -4.34 8.05 10.87
C GLN A 203 -3.28 9.06 11.34
N PHE A 204 -2.00 8.68 11.21
CA PHE A 204 -0.84 9.47 11.68
C PHE A 204 0.00 10.08 10.54
N ARG A 205 -0.33 9.77 9.29
CA ARG A 205 0.62 9.86 8.16
C ARG A 205 0.64 11.21 7.46
N MET A 206 -0.51 11.87 7.30
CA MET A 206 -0.62 13.12 6.53
C MET A 206 -0.91 14.30 7.45
N SER A 207 -0.25 15.43 7.22
CA SER A 207 -0.58 16.70 7.88
C SER A 207 -1.82 17.38 7.29
N ALA A 208 -2.52 16.72 6.37
CA ALA A 208 -3.76 17.17 5.74
C ALA A 208 -4.91 17.19 6.74
N SER A 209 -5.84 18.13 6.56
CA SER A 209 -7.08 18.17 7.33
C SER A 209 -7.97 16.96 7.01
N THR A 210 -8.81 16.55 7.97
CA THR A 210 -9.79 15.48 7.77
C THR A 210 -10.75 15.77 6.62
N SER A 211 -11.11 17.05 6.41
CA SER A 211 -11.95 17.49 5.29
C SER A 211 -11.26 17.30 3.93
N LEU A 212 -9.95 17.54 3.83
CA LEU A 212 -9.19 17.29 2.60
C LEU A 212 -9.08 15.80 2.32
N LEU A 213 -8.86 14.98 3.36
CA LEU A 213 -8.87 13.53 3.22
C LEU A 213 -10.22 13.02 2.73
N GLN A 214 -11.32 13.56 3.26
CA GLN A 214 -12.66 13.24 2.77
C GLN A 214 -12.86 13.69 1.32
N TRP A 215 -12.38 14.88 0.95
CA TRP A 215 -12.43 15.34 -0.44
C TRP A 215 -11.67 14.39 -1.38
N MET A 216 -10.49 13.90 -0.97
CA MET A 216 -9.73 12.90 -1.74
C MET A 216 -10.50 11.58 -1.86
N ASN A 217 -11.16 11.12 -0.78
CA ASN A 217 -12.04 9.94 -0.81
C ASN A 217 -13.15 10.13 -1.84
N ASP A 218 -13.95 11.19 -1.71
CA ASP A 218 -15.07 11.50 -2.59
C ASP A 218 -14.62 11.61 -4.06
N PHE A 219 -13.49 12.29 -4.28
CA PHE A 219 -12.87 12.41 -5.61
C PHE A 219 -12.58 11.05 -6.21
N THR A 220 -11.99 10.14 -5.42
CA THR A 220 -11.69 8.77 -5.87
C THR A 220 -12.89 7.84 -5.85
N ASP A 221 -14.00 8.22 -5.23
CA ASP A 221 -15.30 7.57 -5.38
C ASP A 221 -16.10 8.15 -6.56
N GLY A 222 -15.45 9.02 -7.34
CA GLY A 222 -15.93 9.53 -8.61
C GLY A 222 -16.73 10.82 -8.52
N VAL A 223 -16.70 11.53 -7.40
CA VAL A 223 -17.41 12.81 -7.19
C VAL A 223 -16.42 13.97 -7.13
N ILE A 224 -16.58 14.95 -8.01
CA ILE A 224 -15.75 16.16 -8.00
C ILE A 224 -16.42 17.24 -7.14
N ASN A 225 -16.07 17.28 -5.85
CA ASN A 225 -16.58 18.28 -4.90
C ASN A 225 -15.73 19.57 -4.90
N PRO A 226 -16.27 20.71 -4.44
CA PRO A 226 -15.46 21.89 -4.11
C PRO A 226 -14.39 21.55 -3.06
N LEU A 227 -13.22 22.16 -3.16
CA LEU A 227 -12.16 21.98 -2.15
C LEU A 227 -12.57 22.62 -0.81
N PRO A 228 -12.31 21.95 0.32
CA PRO A 228 -12.62 22.47 1.64
C PRO A 228 -11.72 23.68 1.97
N ALA A 229 -12.21 24.61 2.80
CA ALA A 229 -11.51 25.88 3.08
C ALA A 229 -10.13 25.66 3.73
N ASP A 230 -10.01 24.63 4.55
CA ASP A 230 -8.81 24.20 5.27
C ASP A 230 -7.92 23.23 4.46
N ALA A 231 -8.18 23.04 3.15
CA ALA A 231 -7.40 22.15 2.27
C ALA A 231 -5.88 22.44 2.22
N ARG A 232 -5.44 23.59 2.73
CA ARG A 232 -4.03 24.00 2.76
C ARG A 232 -3.50 24.31 4.15
N ASP A 233 -4.26 23.97 5.19
CA ASP A 233 -3.86 24.18 6.56
C ASP A 233 -2.84 23.10 6.94
N HIS A 234 -1.63 23.51 7.31
CA HIS A 234 -0.50 22.62 7.64
C HIS A 234 -0.11 21.60 6.55
N TYR A 235 -0.66 21.74 5.34
CA TYR A 235 -0.45 20.84 4.21
C TYR A 235 -0.41 21.60 2.88
N ASP A 236 0.60 21.34 2.05
CA ASP A 236 0.80 22.08 0.80
C ASP A 236 0.10 21.40 -0.38
N PHE A 237 -1.23 21.51 -0.43
CA PHE A 237 -2.04 21.00 -1.55
C PHE A 237 -2.13 22.02 -2.70
N ARG A 238 -1.86 21.59 -3.94
CA ARG A 238 -1.92 22.45 -5.13
C ARG A 238 -2.41 21.71 -6.37
N VAL A 239 -3.12 22.42 -7.23
CA VAL A 239 -3.48 21.96 -8.58
C VAL A 239 -2.67 22.75 -9.61
N PHE A 240 -2.14 22.05 -10.62
CA PHE A 240 -1.36 22.60 -11.72
C PHE A 240 -2.07 22.36 -13.04
N THR A 241 -2.06 23.37 -13.90
CA THR A 241 -2.49 23.27 -15.31
C THR A 241 -1.34 22.90 -16.25
N ASP A 242 -0.12 22.81 -15.73
CA ASP A 242 1.11 22.52 -16.47
C ASP A 242 1.95 21.51 -15.67
N ALA A 243 2.09 20.30 -16.21
CA ALA A 243 2.83 19.20 -15.60
C ALA A 243 4.32 19.52 -15.42
N GLU A 244 4.92 20.36 -16.28
CA GLU A 244 6.32 20.74 -16.18
C GLU A 244 6.56 21.69 -15.01
N LYS A 245 5.62 22.62 -14.77
CA LYS A 245 5.66 23.47 -13.55
C LYS A 245 5.47 22.64 -12.28
N MET A 246 4.60 21.63 -12.32
CA MET A 246 4.45 20.68 -11.22
C MET A 246 5.77 19.95 -10.94
N ARG A 247 6.44 19.44 -11.98
CA ARG A 247 7.75 18.77 -11.87
C ARG A 247 8.79 19.65 -11.21
N GLN A 248 8.93 20.89 -11.68
CA GLN A 248 9.88 21.86 -11.12
C GLN A 248 9.61 22.10 -9.63
N GLN A 249 8.34 22.18 -9.24
CA GLN A 249 7.97 22.35 -7.84
C GLN A 249 8.29 21.09 -7.01
N VAL A 250 8.07 19.88 -7.53
CA VAL A 250 8.51 18.64 -6.85
C VAL A 250 10.03 18.62 -6.67
N PHE A 251 10.80 18.97 -7.70
CA PHE A 251 12.27 19.00 -7.64
C PHE A 251 12.76 20.00 -6.59
N LYS A 252 12.13 21.17 -6.50
CA LYS A 252 12.41 22.16 -5.45
C LYS A 252 12.15 21.59 -4.05
N ARG A 253 11.08 20.81 -3.87
CA ARG A 253 10.78 20.16 -2.59
C ARG A 253 11.75 19.03 -2.28
N ASP A 254 12.12 18.20 -3.26
CA ASP A 254 13.13 17.15 -3.07
C ASP A 254 14.48 17.74 -2.65
N ALA A 255 14.92 18.84 -3.28
CA ALA A 255 16.14 19.53 -2.88
C ALA A 255 16.09 20.10 -1.46
N ALA A 256 14.90 20.47 -0.97
CA ALA A 256 14.73 21.08 0.35
C ALA A 256 14.57 20.04 1.48
N VAL A 257 13.87 18.94 1.21
CA VAL A 257 13.47 17.97 2.26
C VAL A 257 13.70 16.50 1.88
N GLY A 258 14.14 16.21 0.66
CA GLY A 258 14.29 14.87 0.13
C GLY A 258 12.96 14.11 -0.05
N LEU A 259 13.05 12.86 -0.49
CA LEU A 259 11.94 11.90 -0.59
C LEU A 259 10.67 12.48 -1.24
N SER A 260 10.83 13.27 -2.29
CA SER A 260 9.71 13.79 -3.06
C SER A 260 9.69 13.15 -4.43
N ARG A 261 8.55 12.64 -4.91
CA ARG A 261 8.49 11.89 -6.18
C ARG A 261 7.28 12.29 -7.00
N ILE A 262 7.36 12.03 -8.31
CA ILE A 262 6.22 12.12 -9.22
C ILE A 262 5.68 10.71 -9.41
N LEU A 263 4.37 10.58 -9.28
CA LEU A 263 3.61 9.36 -9.46
C LEU A 263 2.52 9.60 -10.50
N SER A 264 2.04 8.55 -11.13
CA SER A 264 0.90 8.66 -12.02
C SER A 264 0.06 7.39 -12.07
N THR A 265 -1.22 7.57 -12.41
CA THR A 265 -2.06 6.43 -12.81
C THR A 265 -1.66 5.95 -14.21
N SER A 266 -2.15 4.77 -14.59
CA SER A 266 -1.81 4.13 -15.86
C SER A 266 -2.43 4.83 -17.07
N GLY A 267 -2.05 4.36 -18.25
CA GLY A 267 -2.76 4.61 -19.50
C GLY A 267 -1.99 5.39 -20.55
N TYR A 268 -0.72 5.67 -20.26
CA TYR A 268 0.22 6.11 -21.28
C TYR A 268 0.67 4.91 -22.13
N PRO A 269 0.63 5.00 -23.46
CA PRO A 269 1.00 3.89 -24.34
C PRO A 269 2.50 3.61 -24.27
N SER A 270 2.88 2.35 -24.08
CA SER A 270 4.26 1.91 -24.21
C SER A 270 4.66 1.89 -25.68
N THR A 271 5.82 2.45 -26.01
CA THR A 271 6.45 2.22 -27.31
C THR A 271 6.98 0.78 -27.32
N LEU A 272 6.35 -0.10 -28.09
CA LEU A 272 6.60 -1.55 -28.14
C LEU A 272 8.00 -1.96 -28.66
N ASP A 273 8.86 -1.00 -28.98
CA ASP A 273 10.10 -1.22 -29.73
C ASP A 273 11.37 -1.36 -28.85
N GLY A 274 11.21 -1.76 -27.58
CA GLY A 274 12.36 -1.93 -26.66
C GLY A 274 13.01 -0.61 -26.21
N GLY A 275 12.40 0.53 -26.51
CA GLY A 275 12.78 1.86 -26.02
C GLY A 275 12.25 2.15 -24.61
N LYS A 276 12.79 3.19 -23.95
CA LYS A 276 12.25 3.69 -22.68
C LYS A 276 10.82 4.22 -22.89
N HIS A 277 9.87 3.75 -22.10
CA HIS A 277 8.52 4.32 -22.04
C HIS A 277 8.55 5.66 -21.31
N TYR A 278 7.85 6.67 -21.84
CA TYR A 278 7.79 8.02 -21.28
C TYR A 278 6.35 8.45 -21.04
N ILE A 279 6.15 9.20 -19.95
CA ILE A 279 4.98 10.07 -19.79
C ILE A 279 5.32 11.40 -20.45
N GLN A 280 4.39 11.90 -21.27
CA GLN A 280 4.51 13.19 -21.92
C GLN A 280 3.21 13.99 -21.76
N GLU A 281 3.34 15.22 -21.25
CA GLU A 281 2.24 16.14 -20.95
C GLU A 281 2.68 17.57 -21.30
N GLY A 282 2.34 18.04 -22.51
CA GLY A 282 2.88 19.30 -23.03
C GLY A 282 4.41 19.29 -23.08
N HIS A 283 5.05 20.14 -22.27
CA HIS A 283 6.51 20.22 -22.14
C HIS A 283 7.10 19.22 -21.14
N PHE A 284 6.28 18.59 -20.31
CA PHE A 284 6.72 17.56 -19.38
C PHE A 284 7.07 16.29 -20.16
N LYS A 285 8.25 15.72 -19.89
CA LYS A 285 8.65 14.41 -20.40
C LYS A 285 9.56 13.71 -19.41
N MET A 286 9.13 12.56 -18.88
CA MET A 286 9.92 11.76 -17.94
C MET A 286 9.72 10.26 -18.20
N PRO A 287 10.77 9.44 -18.02
CA PRO A 287 10.65 7.99 -18.16
C PRO A 287 9.68 7.43 -17.12
N TRP A 288 8.91 6.42 -17.51
CA TRP A 288 7.98 5.71 -16.64
C TRP A 288 8.65 4.48 -16.03
N ASP A 289 8.48 4.31 -14.71
CA ASP A 289 8.64 3.07 -13.95
C ASP A 289 9.83 2.20 -14.40
N GLN A 290 11.05 2.73 -14.22
CA GLN A 290 12.26 2.02 -14.61
C GLN A 290 12.58 0.93 -13.58
N TYR A 291 12.94 -0.26 -14.08
CA TYR A 291 13.36 -1.36 -13.22
C TYR A 291 14.66 -1.03 -12.49
N ASN A 292 14.60 -1.06 -11.16
CA ASN A 292 15.75 -0.86 -10.28
C ASN A 292 16.09 -2.17 -9.53
N TYR A 293 17.28 -2.72 -9.78
CA TYR A 293 17.76 -3.97 -9.16
C TYR A 293 18.42 -3.78 -7.78
N THR A 294 18.24 -2.62 -7.17
CA THR A 294 18.88 -2.26 -5.90
C THR A 294 18.19 -2.89 -4.70
N ALA A 295 18.95 -3.08 -3.62
CA ALA A 295 18.40 -3.43 -2.31
C ALA A 295 17.65 -2.26 -1.65
N THR A 296 17.99 -1.02 -2.01
CA THR A 296 17.29 0.19 -1.57
C THR A 296 15.92 0.29 -2.25
N PRO A 297 14.85 0.65 -1.51
CA PRO A 297 13.54 0.89 -2.08
C PRO A 297 13.49 2.03 -3.11
N TRP A 298 12.69 1.87 -4.15
CA TRP A 298 12.53 2.85 -5.25
C TRP A 298 12.38 4.30 -4.77
N ALA A 299 11.51 4.53 -3.78
CA ALA A 299 11.19 5.87 -3.27
C ALA A 299 12.40 6.57 -2.61
N GLU A 300 13.38 5.80 -2.15
CA GLU A 300 14.54 6.30 -1.41
C GLU A 300 15.80 6.45 -2.28
N ILE A 301 15.80 5.89 -3.48
CA ILE A 301 16.91 6.03 -4.43
C ILE A 301 16.94 7.47 -4.97
N PRO A 302 18.00 8.26 -4.79
CA PRO A 302 18.00 9.67 -5.21
C PRO A 302 17.74 9.89 -6.70
N SER A 303 18.24 9.01 -7.58
CA SER A 303 18.07 9.16 -9.03
C SER A 303 16.62 9.00 -9.50
N THR A 304 15.73 8.37 -8.72
CA THR A 304 14.32 8.13 -9.09
C THR A 304 13.47 9.39 -9.03
N ILE A 305 14.01 10.53 -8.58
CA ILE A 305 13.40 11.85 -8.81
C ILE A 305 13.25 12.16 -10.31
N ASN A 306 14.07 11.55 -11.17
CA ASN A 306 14.10 11.76 -12.62
C ASN A 306 13.18 10.80 -13.41
N GLU A 307 12.29 10.08 -12.74
CA GLU A 307 11.30 9.20 -13.36
C GLU A 307 9.92 9.34 -12.71
N VAL A 308 8.89 8.85 -13.38
CA VAL A 308 7.53 8.77 -12.84
C VAL A 308 7.29 7.36 -12.31
N GLY A 309 6.96 7.26 -11.03
CA GLY A 309 6.60 6.00 -10.39
C GLY A 309 5.14 5.61 -10.64
N SER A 310 4.89 4.31 -10.70
CA SER A 310 3.55 3.75 -10.65
C SER A 310 3.06 3.59 -9.21
N ILE A 311 1.80 3.18 -9.05
CA ILE A 311 1.27 2.74 -7.76
C ILE A 311 2.11 1.60 -7.15
N TYR A 312 2.69 0.71 -7.97
CA TYR A 312 3.41 -0.48 -7.49
C TYR A 312 4.82 -0.19 -6.97
N THR A 313 5.45 0.91 -7.42
CA THR A 313 6.78 1.31 -6.91
C THR A 313 6.69 2.16 -5.64
N CYS A 314 5.58 2.87 -5.45
CA CYS A 314 5.38 3.73 -4.29
C CYS A 314 4.51 3.11 -3.18
N GLN A 315 3.94 1.91 -3.40
CA GLN A 315 3.08 1.27 -2.41
C GLN A 315 3.86 0.88 -1.15
N GLY A 316 3.29 1.22 0.01
CA GLY A 316 3.92 1.07 1.33
C GLY A 316 4.85 2.23 1.74
N PHE A 317 5.17 3.18 0.84
CA PHE A 317 6.09 4.28 1.13
C PHE A 317 5.38 5.60 1.41
N ASP A 318 6.03 6.45 2.19
CA ASP A 318 5.64 7.83 2.41
C ASP A 318 6.58 8.73 1.64
N LEU A 319 6.02 9.73 0.97
CA LEU A 319 6.78 10.77 0.31
C LEU A 319 6.62 12.06 1.12
N ASN A 320 7.68 12.86 1.24
CA ASN A 320 7.53 14.19 1.81
C ASN A 320 6.57 15.02 0.95
N TYR A 321 6.76 14.96 -0.37
CA TYR A 321 5.86 15.55 -1.36
C TYR A 321 5.60 14.56 -2.50
N ALA A 322 4.35 14.51 -2.96
CA ALA A 322 3.96 13.71 -4.12
C ALA A 322 3.40 14.61 -5.22
N GLY A 323 3.99 14.56 -6.42
CA GLY A 323 3.36 15.08 -7.63
C GLY A 323 2.57 13.99 -8.32
N ILE A 324 1.29 14.19 -8.54
CA ILE A 324 0.36 13.17 -9.06
C ILE A 324 -0.13 13.62 -10.43
N ILE A 325 0.17 12.83 -11.45
CA ILE A 325 -0.47 12.93 -12.76
C ILE A 325 -1.63 11.94 -12.81
N ILE A 326 -2.84 12.46 -12.97
CA ILE A 326 -4.01 11.65 -13.30
C ILE A 326 -3.91 11.32 -14.79
N GLY A 327 -3.50 10.10 -15.10
CA GLY A 327 -3.24 9.62 -16.45
C GLY A 327 -4.50 9.37 -17.29
N PRO A 328 -4.31 8.95 -18.57
CA PRO A 328 -5.36 8.94 -19.59
C PRO A 328 -6.56 8.05 -19.33
N VAL A 329 -6.44 7.13 -18.36
CA VAL A 329 -7.47 6.17 -17.98
C VAL A 329 -8.60 6.82 -17.16
N ILE A 330 -8.41 8.01 -16.59
CA ILE A 330 -9.41 8.74 -15.79
C ILE A 330 -9.74 10.07 -16.47
N ALA A 331 -11.02 10.37 -16.62
CA ALA A 331 -11.50 11.61 -17.23
C ALA A 331 -12.74 12.12 -16.48
N GLN A 332 -13.14 13.38 -16.74
CA GLN A 332 -14.42 13.90 -16.27
C GLN A 332 -15.54 13.60 -17.29
N VAL A 333 -16.72 13.23 -16.79
CA VAL A 333 -17.92 13.09 -17.62
C VAL A 333 -18.41 14.48 -18.02
N PRO A 334 -18.48 14.83 -19.32
CA PRO A 334 -18.90 16.15 -19.78
C PRO A 334 -20.25 16.59 -19.22
N GLY A 335 -20.35 17.85 -18.80
CA GLY A 335 -21.57 18.42 -18.22
C GLY A 335 -21.92 17.95 -16.80
N THR A 336 -21.05 17.17 -16.16
CA THR A 336 -21.26 16.68 -14.79
C THR A 336 -20.01 16.87 -13.93
N ASN A 337 -20.16 16.73 -12.61
CA ASN A 337 -19.06 16.68 -11.65
C ASN A 337 -18.72 15.23 -11.26
N ARG A 338 -18.66 14.33 -12.25
CA ARG A 338 -18.35 12.91 -12.04
C ARG A 338 -17.12 12.50 -12.83
N LEU A 339 -16.31 11.62 -12.23
CA LEU A 339 -15.25 10.91 -12.95
C LEU A 339 -15.83 9.75 -13.74
N GLN A 340 -15.16 9.42 -14.84
CA GLN A 340 -15.32 8.18 -15.58
C GLN A 340 -13.97 7.53 -15.81
N VAL A 341 -13.98 6.21 -15.91
CA VAL A 341 -12.80 5.40 -16.21
C VAL A 341 -12.90 4.87 -17.63
N ASN A 342 -11.87 5.10 -18.44
CA ASN A 342 -11.76 4.54 -19.78
C ASN A 342 -10.85 3.31 -19.77
N LEU A 343 -11.45 2.13 -19.64
CA LEU A 343 -10.73 0.85 -19.58
C LEU A 343 -9.93 0.53 -20.85
N ASP A 344 -10.33 1.06 -22.01
CA ASP A 344 -9.62 0.84 -23.29
C ASP A 344 -8.24 1.50 -23.29
N ARG A 345 -8.04 2.50 -22.43
CA ARG A 345 -6.75 3.17 -22.25
C ARG A 345 -5.90 2.51 -21.16
N PHE A 346 -6.39 1.48 -20.48
CA PHE A 346 -5.63 0.84 -19.42
C PHE A 346 -4.56 -0.09 -19.99
N THR A 347 -3.31 0.10 -19.54
CA THR A 347 -2.13 -0.56 -20.14
C THR A 347 -1.58 -1.75 -19.32
N ASP A 348 -1.99 -1.95 -18.07
CA ASP A 348 -1.58 -3.11 -17.25
C ASP A 348 -2.64 -4.21 -17.31
N SER A 349 -2.71 -4.95 -18.42
CA SER A 349 -3.67 -6.05 -18.58
C SER A 349 -3.57 -7.13 -17.48
N GLU A 350 -2.40 -7.31 -16.86
CA GLU A 350 -2.19 -8.29 -15.77
C GLU A 350 -2.97 -7.91 -14.50
N ALA A 351 -3.24 -6.63 -14.27
CA ALA A 351 -4.09 -6.21 -13.16
C ALA A 351 -5.54 -6.69 -13.32
N PHE A 352 -6.00 -6.96 -14.55
CA PHE A 352 -7.37 -7.40 -14.89
C PHE A 352 -7.51 -8.88 -15.24
N LYS A 353 -6.51 -9.70 -14.87
CA LYS A 353 -6.52 -11.15 -15.11
C LYS A 353 -7.86 -11.78 -14.71
N ARG A 354 -8.53 -12.44 -15.66
CA ARG A 354 -9.86 -13.05 -15.52
C ARG A 354 -9.99 -13.91 -14.27
N ARG A 355 -11.15 -13.84 -13.64
CA ARG A 355 -11.56 -14.63 -12.48
C ARG A 355 -12.75 -15.50 -12.87
N ASP A 356 -12.73 -16.78 -12.52
CA ASP A 356 -13.83 -17.69 -12.86
C ASP A 356 -15.03 -17.53 -11.93
N ASP A 357 -14.80 -16.98 -10.72
CA ASP A 357 -15.82 -16.66 -9.73
C ASP A 357 -16.54 -15.31 -9.97
N LEU A 358 -16.13 -14.54 -11.00
CA LEU A 358 -16.80 -13.32 -11.44
C LEU A 358 -17.30 -13.51 -12.87
N THR A 359 -18.59 -13.80 -13.02
CA THR A 359 -19.20 -14.18 -14.30
C THR A 359 -20.03 -13.07 -14.94
N ASP A 360 -20.53 -12.11 -14.16
CA ASP A 360 -21.29 -10.96 -14.67
C ASP A 360 -20.35 -9.90 -15.27
N PRO A 361 -20.42 -9.61 -16.58
CA PRO A 361 -19.58 -8.59 -17.22
C PRO A 361 -19.76 -7.19 -16.63
N ALA A 362 -20.96 -6.83 -16.14
CA ALA A 362 -21.20 -5.53 -15.53
C ALA A 362 -20.49 -5.40 -14.18
N GLU A 363 -20.54 -6.46 -13.37
CA GLU A 363 -19.83 -6.55 -12.10
C GLU A 363 -18.30 -6.51 -12.29
N VAL A 364 -17.79 -7.27 -13.27
CA VAL A 364 -16.36 -7.26 -13.62
C VAL A 364 -15.91 -5.86 -14.01
N LYS A 365 -16.67 -5.18 -14.88
CA LYS A 365 -16.39 -3.80 -15.29
C LYS A 365 -16.37 -2.86 -14.08
N HIS A 366 -17.37 -2.93 -13.21
CA HIS A 366 -17.45 -2.12 -12.00
C HIS A 366 -16.20 -2.28 -11.11
N TYR A 367 -15.75 -3.52 -10.88
CA TYR A 367 -14.53 -3.75 -10.10
C TYR A 367 -13.27 -3.25 -10.81
N GLN A 368 -13.15 -3.41 -12.13
CA GLN A 368 -12.01 -2.88 -12.90
C GLN A 368 -11.91 -1.35 -12.76
N GLU A 369 -13.03 -0.65 -12.89
CA GLU A 369 -13.10 0.79 -12.67
C GLU A 369 -12.72 1.15 -11.22
N ARG A 370 -13.22 0.39 -10.25
CA ARG A 370 -12.89 0.61 -8.83
C ARG A 370 -11.40 0.39 -8.53
N LEU A 371 -10.75 -0.61 -9.13
CA LEU A 371 -9.30 -0.85 -8.94
C LEU A 371 -8.46 0.35 -9.43
N ILE A 372 -8.84 0.96 -10.56
CA ILE A 372 -8.17 2.15 -11.09
C ILE A 372 -8.33 3.34 -10.16
N LEU A 373 -9.54 3.56 -9.65
CA LEU A 373 -9.83 4.64 -8.72
C LEU A 373 -9.18 4.41 -7.34
N ASN A 374 -9.09 3.17 -6.87
CA ASN A 374 -8.30 2.80 -5.69
C ASN A 374 -6.82 3.14 -5.90
N ALA A 375 -6.24 2.83 -7.07
CA ALA A 375 -4.86 3.20 -7.38
C ALA A 375 -4.64 4.71 -7.29
N LEU A 376 -5.59 5.52 -7.80
CA LEU A 376 -5.57 6.98 -7.65
C LEU A 376 -5.63 7.40 -6.17
N ASN A 377 -6.57 6.83 -5.40
CA ASN A 377 -6.74 7.14 -3.97
C ASN A 377 -5.46 6.90 -3.18
N VAL A 378 -4.81 5.78 -3.48
CA VAL A 378 -3.58 5.40 -2.80
C VAL A 378 -2.45 6.36 -3.11
N ILE A 379 -2.23 6.75 -4.38
CA ILE A 379 -1.15 7.70 -4.74
C ILE A 379 -1.43 9.13 -4.26
N LEU A 380 -2.68 9.60 -4.26
CA LEU A 380 -3.07 10.95 -3.79
C LEU A 380 -2.68 11.19 -2.32
N LYS A 381 -2.69 10.12 -1.51
CA LYS A 381 -2.40 10.14 -0.07
C LYS A 381 -0.95 9.77 0.28
N ARG A 382 -0.03 9.75 -0.70
CA ARG A 382 1.39 9.44 -0.45
C ARG A 382 2.20 10.62 0.07
N GLY A 383 1.74 11.86 -0.17
CA GLY A 383 2.42 13.07 0.32
C GLY A 383 2.13 13.32 1.79
N VAL A 384 3.16 13.31 2.64
CA VAL A 384 3.06 13.62 4.08
C VAL A 384 2.89 15.12 4.32
N ARG A 385 3.65 15.95 3.58
CA ARG A 385 3.68 17.42 3.73
C ARG A 385 2.93 18.16 2.63
N GLY A 386 2.71 17.52 1.48
CA GLY A 386 1.96 18.12 0.37
C GLY A 386 1.77 17.19 -0.82
N THR A 387 0.68 17.42 -1.54
CA THR A 387 0.33 16.73 -2.78
C THR A 387 0.06 17.77 -3.87
N TYR A 388 0.68 17.57 -5.03
CA TYR A 388 0.48 18.38 -6.22
C TYR A 388 -0.25 17.58 -7.28
N LEU A 389 -1.28 18.16 -7.90
CA LEU A 389 -2.16 17.45 -8.81
C LEU A 389 -2.13 18.07 -10.21
N TYR A 390 -2.04 17.22 -11.22
CA TYR A 390 -2.25 17.56 -12.63
C TYR A 390 -3.11 16.46 -13.27
N ALA A 391 -4.04 16.81 -14.14
CA ALA A 391 -4.84 15.84 -14.88
C ALA A 391 -4.53 15.87 -16.38
N HIS A 392 -4.41 14.68 -16.99
CA HIS A 392 -4.28 14.48 -18.42
C HIS A 392 -5.53 14.95 -19.18
N ASP A 393 -6.72 14.56 -18.68
CA ASP A 393 -7.99 14.94 -19.29
C ASP A 393 -8.19 16.47 -19.22
N PRO A 394 -8.33 17.18 -20.36
CA PRO A 394 -8.41 18.65 -20.35
C PRO A 394 -9.59 19.21 -19.56
N LEU A 395 -10.75 18.53 -19.62
CA LEU A 395 -11.94 18.95 -18.87
C LEU A 395 -11.69 18.81 -17.36
N LEU A 396 -11.20 17.65 -16.93
CA LEU A 396 -10.84 17.42 -15.53
C LEU A 396 -9.77 18.41 -15.04
N ASN A 397 -8.74 18.67 -15.85
CA ASN A 397 -7.68 19.62 -15.53
C ASN A 397 -8.25 21.03 -15.29
N HIS A 398 -9.12 21.50 -16.19
CA HIS A 398 -9.77 22.80 -16.08
C HIS A 398 -10.69 22.89 -14.85
N THR A 399 -11.49 21.85 -14.59
CA THR A 399 -12.39 21.80 -13.43
C THR A 399 -11.61 21.83 -12.12
N LEU A 400 -10.56 21.02 -11.98
CA LEU A 400 -9.71 21.01 -10.79
C LEU A 400 -9.02 22.37 -10.58
N ALA A 401 -8.52 22.98 -11.66
CA ALA A 401 -7.91 24.30 -11.61
C ALA A 401 -8.90 25.39 -11.16
N THR A 402 -10.14 25.33 -11.65
CA THR A 402 -11.21 26.26 -11.26
C THR A 402 -11.57 26.10 -9.79
N ILE A 403 -11.79 24.86 -9.33
CA ILE A 403 -12.09 24.58 -7.92
C ILE A 403 -10.95 25.04 -7.00
N TYR A 404 -9.69 24.85 -7.43
CA TYR A 404 -8.53 25.34 -6.71
C TYR A 404 -8.47 26.87 -6.65
N ALA A 405 -8.67 27.56 -7.78
CA ALA A 405 -8.70 29.02 -7.82
C ALA A 405 -9.79 29.60 -6.91
N SER A 406 -11.01 29.06 -6.96
CA SER A 406 -12.09 29.48 -6.06
C SER A 406 -11.78 29.21 -4.58
N ASN A 407 -10.98 28.20 -4.25
CA ASN A 407 -10.52 27.97 -2.88
C ASN A 407 -9.47 29.00 -2.43
N LEU A 408 -8.63 29.48 -3.36
CA LEU A 408 -7.66 30.54 -3.09
C LEU A 408 -8.35 31.86 -2.71
N GLU A 409 -9.47 32.18 -3.36
CA GLU A 409 -10.23 33.44 -3.16
C GLU A 409 -11.09 33.46 -1.89
N ARG A 410 -11.41 32.29 -1.32
CA ARG A 410 -12.24 32.16 -0.10
C ARG A 410 -11.46 32.40 1.20
N LYS A 411 -10.12 32.47 1.13
CA LYS A 411 -9.24 32.86 2.23
C LYS A 411 -8.79 34.29 2.03
#